data_AF-A0A646MMN9-F1
#
_entry.id   AF-A0A646MMN9-F1
#
_cell.length_a   1.000
_cell.length_b   1.000
_cell.length_c   1.000
_cell.angle_alpha   90.00
_cell.angle_beta   90.00
_cell.angle_gamma   90.00
#
_symmetry.space_group_name_H-M   'P 1'
#
loop_
_entity.id
_entity.type
_entity.pdbx_description
1 polymer ?
#
loop_
_entity_poly.entity_id
_entity_poly.type
_entity_poly.pdbx_seq_one_letter_code
_entity_poly.pdbx_strand_id
1 'polypeptide(L)'
;MFEVKQVIEGKIFIHHRRDEMLTVFHRHEVPAQYFECFINAQNFTGHFVEIHAQPADQVRVVYIKKNSTHQIIAMLNQSQYVLHLHPLTLILGKWSFRHRVLPNTLKIFAGLFALLFILFSATAFSADQFQLTTILRDCIQFTVFGLLLFLLCFVLPFVLPYAYFLHVRTLRLLKMLNINTEQVAQIEKLKSRSGIYLLQTQSDNDVKMTAPPY
;
A
#
# COMPACT_ATOMS: atom_id res chain seq x y z
N MET A 1 -3.09 -14.57 3.68
CA MET A 1 -3.67 -13.43 4.42
C MET A 1 -3.06 -13.43 5.82
N PHE A 2 -2.34 -12.36 6.22
CA PHE A 2 -1.52 -12.36 7.43
C PHE A 2 -2.32 -11.88 8.65
N GLU A 3 -2.61 -12.78 9.59
CA GLU A 3 -3.21 -12.44 10.87
C GLU A 3 -2.08 -12.02 11.84
N VAL A 4 -2.07 -10.74 12.21
CA VAL A 4 -1.03 -10.13 13.04
C VAL A 4 -1.28 -10.53 14.49
N LYS A 5 -0.37 -11.27 15.10
CA LYS A 5 -0.61 -11.82 16.44
C LYS A 5 0.29 -11.24 17.54
N GLN A 6 1.54 -10.84 17.27
CA GLN A 6 2.49 -10.53 18.34
C GLN A 6 3.47 -9.40 17.98
N VAL A 7 3.75 -8.54 18.96
CA VAL A 7 4.78 -7.49 18.92
C VAL A 7 5.88 -7.89 19.88
N ILE A 8 7.13 -7.72 19.48
CA ILE A 8 8.30 -7.93 20.35
C ILE A 8 9.22 -6.72 20.26
N GLU A 9 9.78 -6.34 21.39
CA GLU A 9 10.82 -5.32 21.50
C GLU A 9 12.08 -5.94 22.09
N GLY A 10 13.23 -5.67 21.49
CA GLY A 10 14.49 -6.22 21.96
C GLY A 10 15.66 -5.88 21.06
N LYS A 11 16.82 -6.42 21.41
CA LYS A 11 18.04 -6.27 20.62
C LYS A 11 18.04 -7.28 19.47
N ILE A 12 18.32 -6.80 18.26
CA ILE A 12 18.42 -7.66 17.07
C ILE A 12 19.85 -8.16 16.87
N PHE A 13 19.99 -9.45 16.59
CA PHE A 13 21.24 -10.06 16.15
C PHE A 13 20.97 -10.84 14.87
N ILE A 14 21.46 -10.33 13.74
CA ILE A 14 21.30 -10.98 12.44
C ILE A 14 22.47 -11.94 12.25
N HIS A 15 22.21 -13.24 12.19
CA HIS A 15 23.23 -14.28 12.05
C HIS A 15 23.35 -14.82 10.63
N HIS A 16 22.33 -14.62 9.79
CA HIS A 16 22.36 -15.02 8.38
C HIS A 16 21.67 -13.99 7.50
N ARG A 17 22.25 -13.70 6.33
CA ARG A 17 21.70 -12.82 5.29
C ARG A 17 21.92 -13.46 3.93
N ARG A 18 20.93 -13.36 3.05
CA ARG A 18 21.02 -13.83 1.67
C ARG A 18 20.19 -12.93 0.76
N ASP A 19 20.77 -12.56 -0.38
CA ASP A 19 20.03 -11.87 -1.42
C ASP A 19 19.09 -12.88 -2.11
N GLU A 20 17.79 -12.59 -2.08
CA GLU A 20 16.73 -13.40 -2.67
C GLU A 20 15.70 -12.51 -3.37
N MET A 21 14.97 -13.08 -4.34
CA MET A 21 13.90 -12.37 -5.00
C MET A 21 12.62 -12.47 -4.15
N LEU A 22 12.06 -11.33 -3.76
CA LEU A 22 10.80 -11.28 -3.04
C LEU A 22 9.64 -11.13 -4.03
N THR A 23 8.80 -12.15 -4.11
CA THR A 23 7.56 -12.08 -4.90
C THR A 23 6.54 -11.19 -4.19
N VAL A 24 6.31 -9.99 -4.73
CA VAL A 24 5.36 -9.03 -4.16
C VAL A 24 3.95 -9.31 -4.67
N PHE A 25 3.75 -9.47 -5.98
CA PHE A 25 2.45 -9.77 -6.56
C PHE A 25 2.60 -10.68 -7.76
N HIS A 26 2.05 -11.91 -7.71
CA HIS A 26 1.91 -12.98 -8.73
C HIS A 26 2.96 -13.17 -9.86
N ARG A 27 3.67 -12.14 -10.34
CA ARG A 27 4.83 -12.13 -11.26
C ARG A 27 5.77 -10.92 -11.08
N HIS A 28 5.60 -10.09 -10.06
CA HIS A 28 6.49 -8.96 -9.77
C HIS A 28 7.43 -9.35 -8.64
N GLU A 29 8.68 -9.53 -8.98
CA GLU A 29 9.77 -9.83 -8.08
C GLU A 29 10.63 -8.57 -7.90
N VAL A 30 10.98 -8.27 -6.67
CA VAL A 30 11.95 -7.23 -6.35
C VAL A 30 13.16 -7.86 -5.68
N PRO A 31 14.38 -7.38 -5.96
CA PRO A 31 15.55 -7.78 -5.21
C PRO A 31 15.31 -7.45 -3.74
N ALA A 32 15.59 -8.42 -2.88
CA ALA A 32 15.36 -8.33 -1.46
C ALA A 32 16.41 -9.15 -0.70
N GLN A 33 16.42 -8.97 0.60
CA GLN A 33 17.29 -9.67 1.53
C GLN A 33 16.44 -10.52 2.46
N TYR A 34 16.61 -11.83 2.33
CA TYR A 34 16.20 -12.78 3.34
C TYR A 34 17.21 -12.74 4.48
N PHE A 35 16.72 -12.71 5.71
CA PHE A 35 17.58 -12.73 6.89
C PHE A 35 16.97 -13.53 8.01
N GLU A 36 17.85 -14.07 8.83
CA GLU A 36 17.50 -14.73 10.07
C GLU A 36 18.14 -13.97 11.22
N CYS A 37 17.36 -13.78 12.28
CA CYS A 37 17.82 -13.03 13.43
C CYS A 37 17.29 -13.60 14.74
N PHE A 38 18.03 -13.29 15.80
CA PHE A 38 17.63 -13.52 17.18
C PHE A 38 17.15 -12.23 17.82
N ILE A 39 15.99 -12.29 18.49
CA ILE A 39 15.46 -11.22 19.34
C ILE A 39 14.95 -11.88 20.63
N ASN A 40 15.44 -11.45 21.79
CA ASN A 40 15.08 -11.98 23.11
C ASN A 40 15.05 -13.52 23.18
N ALA A 41 16.10 -14.18 22.68
CA ALA A 41 16.26 -15.64 22.65
C ALA A 41 15.23 -16.40 21.79
N GLN A 42 14.55 -15.73 20.86
CA GLN A 42 13.68 -16.34 19.84
C GLN A 42 14.23 -16.11 18.44
N ASN A 43 14.02 -17.10 17.57
CA ASN A 43 14.40 -17.05 16.16
C ASN A 43 13.32 -16.40 15.31
N PHE A 44 13.73 -15.45 14.49
CA PHE A 44 12.89 -14.76 13.53
C PHE A 44 13.51 -14.83 12.13
N THR A 45 12.63 -14.75 11.15
CA THR A 45 12.97 -14.67 9.73
C THR A 45 12.33 -13.42 9.16
N GLY A 46 13.01 -12.72 8.27
CA GLY A 46 12.45 -11.57 7.58
C GLY A 46 12.87 -11.56 6.12
N HIS A 47 12.06 -10.89 5.31
CA HIS A 47 12.34 -10.73 3.90
C HIS A 47 11.93 -9.30 3.51
N PHE A 48 12.92 -8.41 3.40
CA PHE A 48 12.74 -6.98 3.11
C PHE A 48 13.63 -6.58 1.95
N VAL A 49 13.31 -5.48 1.26
CA VAL A 49 14.13 -5.01 0.12
C VAL A 49 15.58 -4.75 0.57
N GLU A 50 15.76 -4.17 1.75
CA GLU A 50 17.06 -3.95 2.37
C GLU A 50 16.90 -3.85 3.90
N ILE A 51 17.96 -4.19 4.63
CA ILE A 51 17.96 -4.25 6.09
C ILE A 51 19.00 -3.27 6.65
N HIS A 52 18.50 -2.23 7.31
CA HIS A 52 19.30 -1.23 8.00
C HIS A 52 19.27 -1.53 9.50
N ALA A 53 20.13 -2.48 9.90
CA ALA A 53 20.27 -2.88 11.29
C ALA A 53 21.72 -3.30 11.58
N GLN A 54 22.28 -2.73 12.64
CA GLN A 54 23.53 -3.16 13.25
C GLN A 54 23.28 -4.19 14.35
N PRO A 55 24.27 -5.05 14.66
CA PRO A 55 24.16 -5.97 15.79
C PRO A 55 23.85 -5.22 17.09
N ALA A 56 22.95 -5.78 17.89
CA ALA A 56 22.48 -5.21 19.16
C ALA A 56 21.65 -3.92 19.06
N ASP A 57 21.23 -3.51 17.86
CA ASP A 57 20.27 -2.41 17.70
C ASP A 57 18.95 -2.72 18.40
N GLN A 58 18.37 -1.71 19.03
CA GLN A 58 17.06 -1.83 19.64
C GLN A 58 15.99 -1.78 18.54
N VAL A 59 15.21 -2.86 18.42
CA VAL A 59 14.15 -2.97 17.42
C VAL A 59 12.80 -3.24 18.05
N ARG A 60 11.76 -2.74 17.41
CA ARG A 60 10.36 -3.11 17.64
C ARG A 60 9.82 -3.81 16.41
N VAL A 61 9.39 -5.05 16.58
CA VAL A 61 9.08 -5.94 15.47
C VAL A 61 7.64 -6.43 15.58
N VAL A 62 6.94 -6.38 14.46
CA VAL A 62 5.65 -7.05 14.28
C VAL A 62 5.89 -8.29 13.44
N TYR A 63 5.47 -9.44 13.96
CA TYR A 63 5.64 -10.72 13.29
C TYR A 63 4.35 -11.55 13.27
N ILE A 64 4.38 -12.55 12.42
CA ILE A 64 3.37 -13.60 12.30
C ILE A 64 4.03 -14.95 12.52
N LYS A 65 3.29 -15.91 13.07
CA LYS A 65 3.74 -17.29 13.13
C LYS A 65 3.17 -18.04 11.95
N LYS A 66 4.03 -18.51 11.03
CA LYS A 66 3.63 -19.33 9.87
C LYS A 66 4.49 -20.59 9.87
N ASN A 67 3.87 -21.76 9.80
CA ASN A 67 4.60 -23.04 9.72
C ASN A 67 5.69 -23.17 10.80
N SER A 68 5.35 -22.87 12.06
CA SER A 68 6.26 -22.85 13.22
C SER A 68 7.40 -21.82 13.21
N THR A 69 7.60 -21.05 12.14
CA THR A 69 8.58 -19.95 12.10
C THR A 69 7.95 -18.60 12.39
N HIS A 70 8.71 -17.73 13.05
CA HIS A 70 8.31 -16.35 13.30
C HIS A 70 8.78 -15.48 12.13
N GLN A 71 7.85 -15.03 11.30
CA GLN A 71 8.13 -14.19 10.14
C GLN A 71 7.84 -12.73 10.46
N ILE A 72 8.85 -11.88 10.32
CA ILE A 72 8.77 -10.44 10.50
C ILE A 72 8.04 -9.83 9.30
N ILE A 73 7.01 -9.03 9.58
CA ILE A 73 6.21 -8.31 8.56
C ILE A 73 6.44 -6.80 8.60
N ALA A 74 6.90 -6.28 9.74
CA ALA A 74 7.30 -4.89 9.89
C ALA A 74 8.31 -4.78 11.03
N MET A 75 9.29 -3.91 10.88
CA MET A 75 10.35 -3.68 11.86
C MET A 75 10.65 -2.19 11.95
N LEU A 76 10.66 -1.67 13.16
CA LEU A 76 11.17 -0.33 13.46
C LEU A 76 12.52 -0.50 14.17
N ASN A 77 13.60 -0.07 13.52
CA ASN A 77 14.89 0.11 14.19
C ASN A 77 14.86 1.43 14.96
N GLN A 78 14.88 1.35 16.28
CA GLN A 78 14.83 2.52 17.17
C GLN A 78 16.20 3.19 17.30
N SER A 79 17.30 2.45 17.15
CA SER A 79 18.65 3.03 17.19
C SER A 79 18.92 3.94 16.00
N GLN A 80 18.54 3.49 14.81
CA GLN A 80 18.81 4.19 13.54
C GLN A 80 17.59 4.95 13.01
N TYR A 81 16.46 4.85 13.72
CA TYR A 81 15.17 5.42 13.33
C TYR A 81 14.75 5.03 11.90
N VAL A 82 14.90 3.75 11.55
CA VAL A 82 14.51 3.23 10.22
C VAL A 82 13.30 2.32 10.36
N LEU A 83 12.25 2.63 9.62
CA LEU A 83 11.07 1.80 9.51
C LEU A 83 11.16 0.93 8.25
N HIS A 84 11.16 -0.38 8.47
CA HIS A 84 11.06 -1.40 7.44
C HIS A 84 9.64 -1.95 7.41
N LEU A 85 9.00 -1.82 6.26
CA LEU A 85 7.69 -2.40 5.99
C LEU A 85 7.82 -3.41 4.86
N HIS A 86 7.12 -4.54 5.00
CA HIS A 86 7.08 -5.53 3.93
C HIS A 86 6.39 -4.90 2.70
N PRO A 87 6.88 -5.08 1.46
CA PRO A 87 6.38 -4.35 0.29
C PRO A 87 4.91 -4.63 -0.05
N LEU A 88 4.36 -5.77 0.42
CA LEU A 88 2.92 -6.06 0.37
C LEU A 88 2.05 -5.26 1.36
N THR A 89 2.64 -4.54 2.32
CA THR A 89 1.88 -3.72 3.26
C THR A 89 1.47 -2.41 2.58
N LEU A 90 0.21 -2.38 2.14
CA LEU A 90 -0.37 -1.20 1.50
C LEU A 90 -0.69 -0.13 2.53
N ILE A 91 0.08 0.95 2.57
CA ILE A 91 -0.27 2.11 3.40
C ILE A 91 -1.32 2.91 2.64
N LEU A 92 -2.57 2.76 3.08
CA LEU A 92 -3.69 3.53 2.57
C LEU A 92 -4.01 4.61 3.58
N GLY A 93 -4.09 5.87 3.15
CA GLY A 93 -4.61 6.96 3.94
C GLY A 93 -5.47 7.90 3.09
N LYS A 94 -5.88 9.02 3.69
CA LYS A 94 -6.78 9.99 3.05
C LYS A 94 -6.12 10.65 1.82
N TRP A 95 -4.79 10.76 1.82
CA TRP A 95 -4.04 11.43 0.77
C TRP A 95 -4.00 10.58 -0.52
N SER A 96 -3.72 9.29 -0.40
CA SER A 96 -3.70 8.33 -1.51
C SER A 96 -5.07 8.25 -2.19
N PHE A 97 -6.17 8.29 -1.43
CA PHE A 97 -7.51 8.32 -2.02
C PHE A 97 -7.73 9.57 -2.88
N ARG A 98 -7.42 10.75 -2.35
CA ARG A 98 -7.63 12.04 -3.04
C ARG A 98 -6.73 12.22 -4.27
N HIS A 99 -5.47 11.84 -4.18
CA HIS A 99 -4.46 12.14 -5.20
C HIS A 99 -4.19 10.99 -6.18
N ARG A 100 -4.64 9.77 -5.88
CA ARG A 100 -4.38 8.60 -6.73
C ARG A 100 -5.64 7.94 -7.23
N VAL A 101 -6.59 7.64 -6.33
CA VAL A 101 -7.81 6.92 -6.71
C VAL A 101 -8.71 7.83 -7.53
N LEU A 102 -9.01 9.04 -7.04
CA LEU A 102 -9.90 10.00 -7.71
C LEU A 102 -9.48 10.40 -9.14
N PRO A 103 -8.21 10.78 -9.42
CA PRO A 103 -7.83 11.14 -10.79
C PRO A 103 -7.78 9.93 -11.73
N ASN A 104 -7.41 8.74 -11.24
CA ASN A 104 -7.40 7.55 -12.08
C ASN A 104 -8.82 7.06 -12.41
N THR A 105 -9.75 7.12 -11.46
CA THR A 105 -11.15 6.80 -11.74
C THR A 105 -11.74 7.79 -12.74
N LEU A 106 -11.44 9.09 -12.62
CA LEU A 106 -11.89 10.09 -13.58
C LEU A 106 -11.38 9.80 -15.01
N LYS A 107 -10.11 9.39 -15.17
CA LYS A 107 -9.55 8.99 -16.47
C LYS A 107 -10.26 7.77 -17.05
N ILE A 108 -10.55 6.76 -16.24
CA ILE A 108 -11.28 5.57 -16.67
C ILE A 108 -12.70 5.95 -17.13
N PHE A 109 -13.38 6.82 -16.38
CA PHE A 109 -14.70 7.31 -16.76
C PHE A 109 -14.69 8.12 -18.06
N ALA A 110 -13.70 8.99 -18.25
CA ALA A 110 -13.54 9.72 -19.50
C ALA A 110 -13.30 8.78 -20.69
N GLY A 111 -12.47 7.74 -20.52
CA GLY A 111 -12.23 6.72 -21.54
C GLY A 111 -13.49 5.91 -21.89
N LEU A 112 -14.25 5.48 -20.89
CA LEU A 112 -15.54 4.79 -21.08
C LEU A 112 -16.56 5.68 -21.80
N PHE A 113 -16.64 6.96 -21.43
CA PHE A 113 -17.52 7.92 -22.10
C PHE A 113 -17.16 8.07 -23.58
N ALA A 114 -15.87 8.26 -23.90
CA ALA A 114 -15.42 8.37 -25.28
C ALA A 114 -15.73 7.10 -26.09
N LEU A 115 -15.54 5.92 -25.49
CA LEU A 115 -15.86 4.64 -26.13
C LEU A 115 -17.37 4.51 -26.43
N LEU A 116 -18.22 4.83 -25.46
CA LEU A 116 -19.67 4.80 -25.62
C LEU A 116 -20.14 5.80 -26.68
N PHE A 117 -19.55 6.99 -26.70
CA PHE A 117 -19.86 8.00 -27.70
C PHE A 117 -19.53 7.50 -29.12
N ILE A 118 -18.37 6.85 -29.31
CA ILE A 118 -17.99 6.26 -30.60
C ILE A 118 -18.99 5.17 -31.01
N LEU A 119 -19.34 4.27 -30.08
CA LEU A 119 -20.28 3.18 -30.36
C LEU A 119 -21.67 3.70 -30.74
N PHE A 120 -22.24 4.63 -29.97
CA PHE A 120 -23.55 5.21 -30.27
C PHE A 120 -23.54 6.05 -31.55
N SER A 121 -22.42 6.74 -31.84
CA SER A 121 -22.26 7.45 -33.11
C SER A 121 -22.24 6.48 -34.30
N ALA A 122 -21.51 5.37 -34.18
CA ALA A 122 -21.44 4.35 -35.23
C ALA A 122 -22.79 3.68 -35.47
N THR A 123 -23.54 3.36 -34.41
CA THR A 123 -24.87 2.76 -34.53
C THR A 123 -25.88 3.72 -35.16
N ALA A 124 -25.87 5.00 -34.74
CA ALA A 124 -26.76 6.01 -35.30
C ALA A 124 -26.45 6.31 -36.78
N PHE A 125 -25.16 6.31 -37.15
CA PHE A 125 -24.73 6.43 -38.53
C PHE A 125 -25.19 5.22 -39.38
N SER A 126 -25.07 4.00 -38.85
CA SER A 126 -25.53 2.80 -39.57
C SER A 126 -27.04 2.72 -39.79
N ALA A 127 -27.82 3.48 -39.01
CA ALA A 127 -29.27 3.50 -39.05
C ALA A 127 -29.83 4.75 -39.78
N ASP A 128 -28.98 5.58 -40.40
CA ASP A 128 -29.35 6.87 -41.03
C ASP A 128 -30.11 7.84 -40.10
N GLN A 129 -29.96 7.68 -38.77
CA GLN A 129 -30.61 8.49 -37.74
C GLN A 129 -29.60 9.33 -36.96
N PHE A 130 -28.59 9.86 -37.65
CA PHE A 130 -27.53 10.60 -36.99
C PHE A 130 -28.01 11.97 -36.51
N GLN A 131 -28.29 12.06 -35.20
CA GLN A 131 -28.58 13.29 -34.50
C GLN A 131 -27.61 13.44 -33.33
N LEU A 132 -26.67 14.38 -33.45
CA LEU A 132 -25.59 14.53 -32.47
C LEU A 132 -26.12 14.84 -31.05
N THR A 133 -27.20 15.59 -30.94
CA THR A 133 -27.82 15.98 -29.66
C THR A 133 -28.45 14.80 -28.93
N THR A 134 -29.09 13.87 -29.65
CA THR A 134 -29.68 12.67 -29.06
C THR A 134 -28.60 11.69 -28.64
N ILE A 135 -27.61 11.44 -29.50
CA ILE A 135 -26.44 10.59 -29.20
C ILE A 135 -25.70 11.09 -27.95
N LEU A 136 -25.46 12.41 -27.85
CA LEU A 136 -24.79 13.00 -26.70
C LEU A 136 -25.62 12.82 -25.42
N ARG A 137 -26.93 13.05 -25.49
CA ARG A 137 -27.85 12.87 -24.36
C ARG A 137 -27.89 11.42 -23.88
N ASP A 138 -28.02 10.48 -24.81
CA ASP A 138 -28.09 9.05 -24.51
C ASP A 138 -26.76 8.56 -23.91
N CYS A 139 -25.63 9.04 -24.45
CA CYS A 139 -24.31 8.72 -23.92
C CYS A 139 -24.15 9.24 -22.49
N ILE A 140 -24.56 10.49 -22.20
CA ILE A 140 -24.51 11.06 -20.83
C ILE A 140 -25.43 10.29 -19.89
N GLN A 141 -26.66 10.01 -20.30
CA GLN A 141 -27.61 9.25 -19.47
C GLN A 141 -27.05 7.86 -19.17
N PHE A 142 -26.53 7.17 -20.17
CA PHE A 142 -25.97 5.84 -20.00
C PHE A 142 -24.72 5.84 -19.11
N THR A 143 -23.82 6.81 -19.24
CA THR A 143 -22.67 6.91 -18.31
C THR A 143 -23.10 7.26 -16.90
N VAL A 144 -24.06 8.18 -16.70
CA VAL A 144 -24.50 8.55 -15.36
C VAL A 144 -25.22 7.40 -14.67
N PHE A 145 -26.18 6.73 -15.34
CA PHE A 145 -26.88 5.58 -14.78
C PHE A 145 -25.94 4.39 -14.58
N GLY A 146 -25.04 4.13 -15.53
CA GLY A 146 -24.01 3.10 -15.41
C GLY A 146 -23.07 3.36 -14.24
N LEU A 147 -22.66 4.61 -14.03
CA LEU A 147 -21.81 5.01 -12.89
C LEU A 147 -22.56 4.87 -11.57
N LEU A 148 -23.84 5.28 -11.51
CA LEU A 148 -24.67 5.13 -10.32
C LEU A 148 -24.83 3.66 -9.93
N LEU A 149 -25.16 2.79 -10.89
CA LEU A 149 -25.27 1.35 -10.68
C LEU A 149 -23.93 0.74 -10.26
N PHE A 150 -22.83 1.13 -10.90
CA PHE A 150 -21.50 0.65 -10.53
C PHE A 150 -21.14 1.06 -9.09
N LEU A 151 -21.46 2.31 -8.69
CA LEU A 151 -21.23 2.76 -7.33
C LEU A 151 -22.07 1.96 -6.32
N LEU A 152 -23.36 1.77 -6.57
CA LEU A 152 -24.28 1.09 -5.66
C LEU A 152 -24.03 -0.42 -5.59
N CYS A 153 -23.81 -1.08 -6.72
CA CYS A 153 -23.72 -2.54 -6.79
C CYS A 153 -22.30 -3.06 -6.58
N PHE A 154 -21.27 -2.26 -6.88
CA PHE A 154 -19.88 -2.73 -6.83
C PHE A 154 -19.03 -1.96 -5.81
N VAL A 155 -19.02 -0.63 -5.89
CA VAL A 155 -18.13 0.18 -5.03
C VAL A 155 -18.57 0.14 -3.57
N LEU A 156 -19.85 0.40 -3.29
CA LEU A 156 -20.37 0.48 -1.93
C LEU A 156 -20.32 -0.85 -1.17
N PRO A 157 -20.71 -2.01 -1.75
CA PRO A 157 -20.71 -3.27 -1.03
C PRO A 157 -19.36 -4.00 -1.02
N PHE A 158 -18.49 -3.80 -2.02
CA PHE A 158 -17.24 -4.55 -2.12
C PHE A 158 -16.00 -3.68 -1.95
N VAL A 159 -15.87 -2.62 -2.74
CA VAL A 159 -14.63 -1.83 -2.79
C VAL A 159 -14.43 -1.01 -1.50
N LEU A 160 -15.48 -0.34 -1.03
CA LEU A 160 -15.42 0.53 0.15
C LEU A 160 -15.15 -0.28 1.44
N PRO A 161 -15.84 -1.40 1.71
CA PRO A 161 -15.56 -2.22 2.89
C PRO A 161 -14.16 -2.86 2.82
N TYR A 162 -13.72 -3.31 1.64
CA TYR A 162 -12.38 -3.86 1.45
C TYR A 162 -11.29 -2.81 1.69
N ALA A 163 -11.44 -1.60 1.13
CA ALA A 163 -10.52 -0.50 1.33
C ALA A 163 -10.47 -0.05 2.81
N TYR A 164 -11.64 0.03 3.46
CA TYR A 164 -11.74 0.35 4.88
C TYR A 164 -11.05 -0.72 5.75
N PHE A 165 -11.29 -2.00 5.46
CA PHE A 165 -10.64 -3.11 6.15
C PHE A 165 -9.11 -3.06 6.03
N LEU A 166 -8.59 -2.82 4.81
CA LEU A 166 -7.16 -2.64 4.60
C LEU A 166 -6.60 -1.46 5.38
N HIS A 167 -7.30 -0.31 5.36
CA HIS A 167 -6.90 0.90 6.08
C HIS A 167 -6.81 0.68 7.60
N VAL A 168 -7.83 0.04 8.20
CA VAL A 168 -7.83 -0.28 9.64
C VAL A 168 -6.68 -1.23 9.98
N ARG A 169 -6.41 -2.22 9.12
CA ARG A 169 -5.33 -3.18 9.33
C ARG A 169 -3.96 -2.49 9.30
N THR A 170 -3.74 -1.55 8.39
CA THR A 170 -2.46 -0.84 8.27
C THR A 170 -2.26 0.16 9.39
N LEU A 171 -3.31 0.86 9.82
CA LEU A 171 -3.24 1.71 11.00
C LEU A 171 -2.96 0.89 12.27
N ARG A 172 -3.56 -0.29 12.40
CA ARG A 172 -3.27 -1.19 13.53
C ARG A 172 -1.82 -1.63 13.53
N LEU A 173 -1.26 -2.00 12.36
CA LEU A 173 0.16 -2.36 12.20
C LEU A 173 1.09 -1.19 12.59
N LEU A 174 0.83 0.01 12.09
CA LEU A 174 1.67 1.19 12.36
C LEU A 174 1.56 1.63 13.83
N LYS A 175 0.36 1.55 14.42
CA LYS A 175 0.15 1.79 15.86
C LYS A 175 0.88 0.74 16.71
N MET A 176 0.91 -0.52 16.27
CA MET A 176 1.68 -1.58 16.92
C MET A 176 3.19 -1.32 16.88
N LEU A 177 3.69 -0.48 15.97
CA LEU A 177 5.09 -0.03 15.89
C LEU A 177 5.33 1.31 16.61
N ASN A 178 4.33 1.86 17.29
CA ASN A 178 4.38 3.17 17.96
C ASN A 178 4.61 4.37 17.02
N ILE A 179 4.15 4.27 15.76
CA ILE A 179 4.24 5.36 14.78
C ILE A 179 3.04 6.31 14.96
N ASN A 180 3.30 7.62 15.02
CA ASN A 180 2.26 8.65 15.19
C ASN A 180 1.44 8.86 13.91
N THR A 181 0.21 9.36 14.02
CA THR A 181 -0.69 9.63 12.87
C THR A 181 -0.10 10.63 11.88
N GLU A 182 0.65 11.62 12.34
CA GLU A 182 1.36 12.58 11.49
C GLU A 182 2.48 11.92 10.69
N GLN A 183 3.23 11.02 11.33
CA GLN A 183 4.28 10.24 10.69
C GLN A 183 3.70 9.31 9.61
N VAL A 184 2.55 8.69 9.86
CA VAL A 184 1.83 7.89 8.85
C VAL A 184 1.50 8.72 7.60
N ALA A 185 1.07 9.97 7.76
CA ALA A 185 0.75 10.84 6.62
C ALA A 185 1.99 11.20 5.79
N GLN A 186 3.17 11.28 6.40
CA GLN A 186 4.43 11.56 5.69
C GLN A 186 4.96 10.34 4.94
N ILE A 187 4.90 9.17 5.59
CA ILE A 187 5.20 7.87 4.95
C ILE A 187 4.34 7.71 3.69
N GLU A 188 3.05 8.06 3.77
CA GLU A 188 2.12 8.00 2.65
C GLU A 188 2.51 8.95 1.49
N LYS A 189 2.98 10.16 1.80
CA LYS A 189 3.44 11.14 0.79
C LYS A 189 4.71 10.69 0.07
N LEU A 190 5.67 10.14 0.81
CA LEU A 190 6.97 9.75 0.26
C LEU A 190 6.89 8.50 -0.61
N LYS A 191 6.04 7.55 -0.22
CA LYS A 191 5.75 6.31 -0.96
C LYS A 191 7.01 5.70 -1.57
N SER A 192 7.90 5.21 -0.70
CA SER A 192 9.08 4.49 -1.15
C SER A 192 8.70 3.16 -1.81
N ARG A 193 9.31 2.83 -2.95
CA ARG A 193 9.15 1.52 -3.59
C ARG A 193 9.76 0.38 -2.76
N SER A 194 10.77 0.68 -1.96
CA SER A 194 11.46 -0.29 -1.11
C SER A 194 10.71 -0.62 0.19
N GLY A 195 9.72 0.19 0.57
CA GLY A 195 9.02 0.04 1.85
C GLY A 195 9.85 0.45 3.07
N ILE A 196 10.98 1.14 2.84
CA ILE A 196 11.89 1.62 3.87
C ILE A 196 11.72 3.13 4.03
N TYR A 197 11.62 3.59 5.27
CA TYR A 197 11.44 5.00 5.61
C TYR A 197 12.42 5.40 6.70
N LEU A 198 13.20 6.45 6.44
CA LEU A 198 14.05 7.07 7.46
C LEU A 198 13.18 8.05 8.26
N LEU A 199 12.98 7.77 9.55
CA LEU A 199 12.31 8.66 10.48
C LEU A 199 13.35 9.64 11.02
N GLN A 200 13.36 10.89 10.54
CA GLN A 200 14.15 11.91 11.26
C GLN A 200 13.44 12.25 12.56
N THR A 201 14.10 12.02 13.69
CA THR A 201 13.82 12.76 14.91
C THR A 201 14.30 14.18 14.69
N GLN A 202 13.38 15.15 14.67
CA GLN A 202 13.77 16.55 14.80
C GLN A 202 13.12 17.13 16.04
N SER A 203 13.98 17.49 17.00
CA SER A 203 13.75 18.61 17.87
C SER A 203 13.21 19.77 17.04
N ASP A 204 12.08 20.31 17.47
CA ASP A 204 11.36 21.46 16.91
C ASP A 204 10.72 21.29 15.52
N ASN A 205 9.41 20.99 15.60
CA ASN A 205 8.30 21.50 14.79
C ASN A 205 8.17 21.20 13.29
N ASP A 206 9.05 20.45 12.64
CA ASP A 206 8.76 19.96 11.27
C ASP A 206 9.41 18.61 11.00
N VAL A 207 8.62 17.52 11.08
CA VAL A 207 9.12 16.17 10.76
C VAL A 207 9.37 16.09 9.25
N LYS A 208 10.62 15.89 8.83
CA LYS A 208 10.99 15.56 7.44
C LYS A 208 11.37 14.09 7.37
N MET A 209 10.59 13.29 6.65
CA MET A 209 11.01 11.94 6.29
C MET A 209 11.68 11.95 4.93
N THR A 210 12.69 11.10 4.76
CA THR A 210 13.36 10.88 3.47
C THR A 210 13.27 9.39 3.13
N ALA A 211 13.01 9.09 1.87
CA ALA A 211 13.29 7.76 1.37
C ALA A 211 14.82 7.63 1.28
N PRO A 212 15.42 6.49 1.66
CA PRO A 212 16.82 6.25 1.33
C PRO A 212 17.00 6.42 -0.19
N PRO A 213 18.15 6.97 -0.64
CA PRO A 213 18.47 6.93 -2.05
C PRO A 213 18.47 5.45 -2.48
N TYR A 214 18.04 5.20 -3.73
CA TYR A 214 17.97 3.92 -4.44
C TYR A 214 16.58 3.22 -4.43
#